data_AF-A0A814LZT3-F1
#
_entry.id   AF-A0A814LZT3-F1
#
_cell.length_a   1.000
_cell.length_b   1.000
_cell.length_c   1.000
_cell.angle_alpha   90.00
_cell.angle_beta   90.00
_cell.angle_gamma   90.00
#
_symmetry.space_group_name_H-M   'P 1'
#
loop_
_entity.id
_entity.type
_entity.pdbx_description
1 polymer ?
#
loop_
_entity_poly.entity_id
_entity_poly.type
_entity_poly.pdbx_seq_one_letter_code
_entity_poly.pdbx_strand_id
1 'polypeptide(L)'
;MKLSAKKDKQQKERPNAFLAFRIMNQQIVHHAAEIQKEIIQSNPLLSQASVSIAKLHITLMVFELKNDEDKQRAQQCLIKACHRIRMAQLVPPQIRFAGLSNFNDRVLFMNPVNDAHLDVLKQIATICRETFEENGILRLDNRPLHPHLTLFQLKQGSVYEGMTKIDSSLYTKFADKQFGTEIMRSLQLCNMKRTRADGYYEVFLEESPFCSQ
;
A
#
# COMPACT_ATOMS: atom_id res chain seq x y z
N MET A 1 3.69 41.33 33.61
CA MET A 1 3.69 40.85 32.21
C MET A 1 3.93 39.35 32.20
N LYS A 2 2.94 38.53 31.83
CA LYS A 2 3.16 37.11 31.52
C LYS A 2 2.91 36.94 30.02
N LEU A 3 3.98 36.74 29.26
CA LEU A 3 3.93 36.36 27.85
C LEU A 3 3.51 34.89 27.77
N SER A 4 2.28 34.60 27.37
CA SER A 4 1.90 33.24 26.99
C SER A 4 2.40 32.99 25.57
N ALA A 5 3.41 32.12 25.42
CA ALA A 5 3.79 31.60 24.12
C ALA A 5 2.59 30.83 23.53
N LYS A 6 2.06 31.31 22.41
CA LYS A 6 1.14 30.54 21.56
C LYS A 6 1.93 29.32 21.06
N LYS A 7 1.57 28.12 21.52
CA LYS A 7 1.98 26.88 20.86
C LYS A 7 1.42 26.91 19.44
N ASP A 8 2.29 27.02 18.44
CA ASP A 8 1.93 26.75 17.06
C ASP A 8 1.31 25.35 17.00
N LYS A 9 0.08 25.27 16.48
CA LYS A 9 -0.53 23.99 16.12
C LYS A 9 0.31 23.45 14.97
N GLN A 10 1.27 22.55 15.26
CA GLN A 10 1.91 21.73 14.23
C GLN A 10 0.81 21.16 13.34
N GLN A 11 0.81 21.56 12.06
CA GLN A 11 -0.01 20.90 11.05
C GLN A 11 0.38 19.42 11.09
N LYS A 12 -0.59 18.56 11.39
CA LYS A 12 -0.36 17.11 11.35
C LYS A 12 0.03 16.76 9.92
N GLU A 13 1.24 16.24 9.75
CA GLU A 13 1.73 15.71 8.49
C GLU A 13 0.72 14.66 7.98
N ARG A 14 0.26 14.82 6.73
CA ARG A 14 -0.71 13.91 6.13
C ARG A 14 -0.09 13.27 4.90
N PRO A 15 -0.06 11.92 4.81
CA PRO A 15 0.50 11.26 3.66
C PRO A 15 -0.22 11.72 2.39
N ASN A 16 0.54 12.09 1.38
CA ASN A 16 0.03 12.46 0.06
C ASN A 16 0.72 11.69 -1.08
N ALA A 17 1.77 10.93 -0.76
CA ALA A 17 2.50 10.08 -1.68
C ALA A 17 2.93 8.78 -1.00
N PHE A 18 3.22 7.76 -1.81
CA PHE A 18 3.65 6.46 -1.33
C PHE A 18 4.44 5.69 -2.39
N LEU A 19 5.23 4.72 -1.94
CA LEU A 19 5.85 3.71 -2.81
C LEU A 19 5.00 2.44 -2.81
N ALA A 20 4.82 1.84 -3.99
CA ALA A 20 4.04 0.61 -4.11
C ALA A 20 4.46 -0.27 -5.29
N PHE A 21 4.07 -1.55 -5.17
CA PHE A 21 3.93 -2.46 -6.31
C PHE A 21 2.44 -2.62 -6.64
N ARG A 22 2.06 -2.42 -7.91
CA ARG A 22 0.69 -2.65 -8.40
C ARG A 22 0.44 -4.15 -8.57
N ILE A 23 -0.78 -4.60 -8.28
CA ILE A 23 -1.24 -5.95 -8.59
C ILE A 23 -1.93 -5.94 -9.96
N MET A 24 -1.48 -6.81 -10.87
CA MET A 24 -1.94 -6.90 -12.25
C MET A 24 -2.36 -8.33 -12.65
N ASN A 25 -1.98 -9.34 -11.86
CA ASN A 25 -2.36 -10.72 -12.09
C ASN A 25 -3.89 -10.87 -12.06
N GLN A 26 -4.45 -11.32 -13.18
CA GLN A 26 -5.90 -11.38 -13.39
C GLN A 26 -6.60 -12.34 -12.43
N GLN A 27 -5.93 -13.41 -11.98
CA GLN A 27 -6.51 -14.34 -11.00
C GLN A 27 -6.71 -13.66 -9.64
N ILE A 28 -5.72 -12.89 -9.18
CA ILE A 28 -5.81 -12.13 -7.91
C ILE A 28 -6.88 -11.06 -8.03
N VAL A 29 -6.88 -10.29 -9.13
CA VAL A 29 -7.86 -9.24 -9.42
C VAL A 29 -9.29 -9.81 -9.43
N HIS A 30 -9.51 -10.94 -10.10
CA HIS A 30 -10.80 -11.62 -10.12
C HIS A 30 -11.24 -12.08 -8.73
N HIS A 31 -10.35 -12.72 -7.97
CA HIS A 31 -10.67 -13.15 -6.60
C HIS A 31 -10.99 -11.97 -5.67
N ALA A 32 -10.27 -10.86 -5.79
CA ALA A 32 -10.55 -9.66 -5.02
C ALA A 32 -11.95 -9.11 -5.34
N ALA A 33 -12.32 -9.06 -6.62
CA ALA A 33 -13.65 -8.61 -7.06
C ALA A 33 -14.77 -9.53 -6.54
N GLU A 34 -14.61 -10.84 -6.64
CA GLU A 34 -15.61 -11.80 -6.16
C GLU A 34 -15.78 -11.76 -4.63
N ILE A 35 -14.67 -11.68 -3.88
CA ILE A 35 -14.74 -11.50 -2.42
C ILE A 35 -15.46 -10.21 -2.05
N GLN A 36 -15.12 -9.09 -2.71
CA GLN A 36 -15.79 -7.82 -2.44
C GLN A 36 -17.29 -7.90 -2.73
N LYS A 37 -17.66 -8.48 -3.88
CA LYS A 37 -19.06 -8.66 -4.29
C LYS A 37 -19.84 -9.48 -3.26
N GLU A 38 -19.30 -10.62 -2.83
CA GLU A 38 -19.96 -11.52 -1.87
C GLU A 38 -20.14 -10.88 -0.49
N ILE A 39 -19.12 -10.17 0.00
CA ILE A 39 -19.19 -9.43 1.27
C ILE A 39 -20.19 -8.28 1.19
N ILE A 40 -20.21 -7.52 0.09
CA ILE A 40 -21.15 -6.40 -0.11
C ILE A 40 -22.58 -6.89 -0.26
N GLN A 41 -22.81 -8.03 -0.92
CA GLN A 41 -24.15 -8.65 -0.99
C GLN A 41 -24.67 -9.03 0.40
N SER A 42 -23.77 -9.49 1.28
CA SER A 42 -24.12 -9.84 2.66
C SER A 42 -24.29 -8.60 3.56
N ASN A 43 -23.53 -7.53 3.31
CA ASN A 43 -23.61 -6.27 4.03
C ASN A 43 -23.38 -5.06 3.07
N PRO A 44 -24.46 -4.48 2.53
CA PRO A 44 -24.38 -3.40 1.54
C PRO A 44 -23.65 -2.13 2.00
N LEU A 45 -23.59 -1.86 3.30
CA LEU A 45 -22.89 -0.70 3.87
C LEU A 45 -21.38 -0.73 3.59
N LEU A 46 -20.80 -1.93 3.38
CA LEU A 46 -19.38 -2.09 3.08
C LEU A 46 -19.00 -1.67 1.65
N SER A 47 -19.98 -1.37 0.79
CA SER A 47 -19.73 -0.82 -0.56
C SER A 47 -18.93 0.50 -0.52
N GLN A 48 -19.16 1.34 0.50
CA GLN A 48 -18.43 2.60 0.68
C GLN A 48 -17.03 2.41 1.29
N ALA A 49 -16.76 1.21 1.81
CA ALA A 49 -15.48 0.83 2.41
C ALA A 49 -14.58 0.05 1.45
N SER A 50 -15.11 -0.42 0.32
CA SER A 50 -14.33 -1.22 -0.63
C SER A 50 -13.24 -0.39 -1.29
N VAL A 51 -12.06 -0.98 -1.43
CA VAL A 51 -10.98 -0.41 -2.23
C VAL A 51 -11.28 -0.73 -3.68
N SER A 52 -11.20 0.26 -4.57
CA SER A 52 -11.34 0.03 -6.01
C SER A 52 -10.40 -1.08 -6.47
N ILE A 53 -10.93 -2.05 -7.23
CA ILE A 53 -10.15 -3.14 -7.81
C ILE A 53 -8.99 -2.63 -8.67
N ALA A 54 -9.18 -1.49 -9.36
CA ALA A 54 -8.11 -0.87 -10.13
C ALA A 54 -6.93 -0.41 -9.26
N LYS A 55 -7.15 -0.16 -7.96
CA LYS A 55 -6.19 0.33 -6.97
C LYS A 55 -5.53 -0.75 -6.12
N LEU A 56 -5.63 -2.03 -6.50
CA LEU A 56 -4.93 -3.12 -5.80
C LEU A 56 -3.41 -2.96 -5.88
N HIS A 57 -2.75 -2.87 -4.72
CA HIS A 57 -1.30 -2.67 -4.60
C HIS A 57 -0.79 -3.12 -3.22
N ILE A 58 0.52 -3.35 -3.11
CA ILE A 58 1.23 -3.43 -1.82
C ILE A 58 1.97 -2.11 -1.60
N THR A 59 1.70 -1.43 -0.48
CA THR A 59 2.44 -0.23 -0.05
C THR A 59 3.73 -0.58 0.66
N LEU A 60 4.85 0.08 0.31
CA LEU A 60 6.15 -0.09 0.98
C LEU A 60 6.47 1.03 1.98
N MET A 61 6.06 2.26 1.66
CA MET A 61 6.35 3.46 2.43
C MET A 61 5.32 4.53 2.11
N VAL A 62 4.91 5.32 3.10
CA VAL A 62 4.03 6.48 2.97
C VAL A 62 4.73 7.73 3.50
N PHE A 63 4.59 8.85 2.79
CA PHE A 63 5.24 10.12 3.15
C PHE A 63 4.46 11.33 2.62
N GLU A 64 4.91 12.51 3.00
CA GLU A 64 4.38 13.79 2.52
C GLU A 64 5.41 14.48 1.62
N LEU A 65 4.95 14.96 0.47
CA LEU A 65 5.68 15.84 -0.44
C LEU A 65 5.07 17.24 -0.33
N LYS A 66 5.82 18.23 0.17
CA LYS A 66 5.29 19.57 0.47
C LYS A 66 5.23 20.47 -0.77
N ASN A 67 6.09 20.22 -1.75
CA ASN A 67 6.25 21.03 -2.95
C ASN A 67 6.84 20.19 -4.11
N ASP A 68 7.07 20.82 -5.25
CA ASP A 68 7.64 20.16 -6.43
C ASP A 68 9.11 19.75 -6.24
N GLU A 69 9.87 20.44 -5.39
CA GLU A 69 11.25 20.06 -5.06
C GLU A 69 11.29 18.72 -4.30
N ASP A 70 10.40 18.53 -3.32
CA ASP A 70 10.23 17.26 -2.63
C ASP A 70 9.84 16.14 -3.60
N LYS A 71 8.96 16.43 -4.57
CA LYS A 71 8.57 15.48 -5.61
C LYS A 71 9.74 15.09 -6.49
N GLN A 72 10.53 16.05 -6.98
CA GLN A 72 11.72 15.76 -7.78
C GLN A 72 12.75 14.95 -6.97
N ARG A 73 12.95 15.30 -5.70
CA ARG A 73 13.81 14.55 -4.78
C ARG A 73 13.30 13.12 -4.58
N ALA A 74 11.99 12.91 -4.44
CA ALA A 74 11.39 11.58 -4.32
C ALA A 74 11.59 10.73 -5.59
N GLN A 75 11.48 11.33 -6.77
CA GLN A 75 11.75 10.66 -8.05
C GLN A 75 13.22 10.22 -8.13
N GLN A 76 14.16 11.09 -7.76
CA GLN A 76 15.59 10.75 -7.70
C GLN A 76 15.88 9.64 -6.66
N CYS A 77 15.21 9.68 -5.51
CA CYS A 77 15.32 8.63 -4.49
C CYS A 77 14.81 7.28 -5.00
N LEU A 78 13.73 7.25 -5.76
CA LEU A 78 13.23 6.03 -6.40
C LEU A 78 14.28 5.44 -7.35
N ILE A 79 14.86 6.25 -8.24
CA ILE A 79 15.92 5.82 -9.17
C ILE A 79 17.13 5.26 -8.39
N LYS A 80 17.59 5.97 -7.36
CA LYS A 80 18.70 5.55 -6.51
C LYS A 80 18.40 4.25 -5.76
N ALA A 81 17.18 4.09 -5.25
CA ALA A 81 16.75 2.85 -4.60
C ALA A 81 16.74 1.69 -5.59
N CYS A 82 16.22 1.89 -6.81
CA CYS A 82 16.23 0.89 -7.86
C CYS A 82 17.66 0.48 -8.25
N HIS A 83 18.59 1.43 -8.31
CA HIS A 83 20.00 1.11 -8.51
C HIS A 83 20.58 0.26 -7.36
N ARG A 84 20.31 0.62 -6.10
CA ARG A 84 20.75 -0.17 -4.93
C ARG A 84 20.18 -1.59 -4.94
N ILE A 85 18.90 -1.76 -5.26
CA ILE A 85 18.25 -3.08 -5.40
C ILE A 85 18.96 -3.92 -6.47
N ARG A 86 19.33 -3.31 -7.60
CA ARG A 86 20.09 -3.97 -8.67
C ARG A 86 21.50 -4.39 -8.24
N MET A 87 22.19 -3.53 -7.49
CA MET A 87 23.54 -3.83 -6.96
C MET A 87 23.52 -4.91 -5.87
N ALA A 88 22.43 -4.99 -5.12
CA ALA A 88 22.18 -6.10 -4.21
C ALA A 88 21.75 -7.40 -4.93
N GLN A 89 21.67 -7.39 -6.27
CA GLN A 89 21.29 -8.53 -7.11
C GLN A 89 19.95 -9.17 -6.71
N LEU A 90 19.05 -8.38 -6.14
CA LEU A 90 17.72 -8.85 -5.79
C LEU A 90 16.92 -9.11 -7.07
N VAL A 91 16.15 -10.19 -7.06
CA VAL A 91 15.29 -10.61 -8.18
C VAL A 91 13.83 -10.25 -7.89
N PRO A 92 12.96 -10.12 -8.91
CA PRO A 92 11.54 -9.86 -8.71
C PRO A 92 10.91 -10.89 -7.75
N PRO A 93 10.42 -10.51 -6.56
CA PRO A 93 9.78 -11.46 -5.67
C PRO A 93 8.42 -11.90 -6.24
N GLN A 94 8.12 -13.19 -6.08
CA GLN A 94 6.85 -13.80 -6.47
C GLN A 94 5.96 -13.89 -5.23
N ILE A 95 5.07 -12.92 -5.05
CA ILE A 95 4.24 -12.83 -3.85
C ILE A 95 2.96 -13.62 -4.06
N ARG A 96 2.84 -14.74 -3.34
CA ARG A 96 1.63 -15.54 -3.26
C ARG A 96 0.67 -14.92 -2.24
N PHE A 97 -0.61 -14.89 -2.57
CA PHE A 97 -1.65 -14.44 -1.65
C PHE A 97 -2.56 -15.60 -1.23
N ALA A 98 -2.78 -15.74 0.07
CA ALA A 98 -3.66 -16.76 0.63
C ALA A 98 -4.29 -16.30 1.95
N GLY A 99 -5.56 -16.62 2.16
CA GLY A 99 -6.27 -16.23 3.36
C GLY A 99 -6.53 -14.72 3.49
N LEU A 100 -7.52 -14.38 4.29
CA LEU A 100 -7.84 -13.00 4.64
C LEU A 100 -7.47 -12.73 6.09
N SER A 101 -7.04 -11.51 6.38
CA SER A 101 -6.81 -11.03 7.75
C SER A 101 -7.21 -9.57 7.85
N ASN A 102 -7.09 -9.00 9.05
CA ASN A 102 -7.48 -7.62 9.29
C ASN A 102 -6.49 -6.83 10.16
N PHE A 103 -6.60 -5.50 10.10
CA PHE A 103 -6.07 -4.61 11.11
C PHE A 103 -7.21 -4.02 11.94
N ASN A 104 -7.28 -4.42 13.21
CA ASN A 104 -8.24 -3.93 14.21
C ASN A 104 -9.70 -4.00 13.74
N ASP A 105 -10.04 -5.02 12.94
CA ASP A 105 -11.34 -5.21 12.29
C ASP A 105 -11.76 -4.04 11.36
N ARG A 106 -10.83 -3.16 10.97
CA ARG A 106 -11.13 -1.96 10.17
C ARG A 106 -10.56 -1.97 8.77
N VAL A 107 -9.52 -2.76 8.54
CA VAL A 107 -8.89 -2.94 7.24
C VAL A 107 -8.89 -4.43 6.97
N LEU A 108 -9.62 -4.89 5.95
CA LEU A 108 -9.64 -6.30 5.52
C LEU A 108 -8.74 -6.45 4.30
N PHE A 109 -7.84 -7.44 4.31
CA PHE A 109 -6.84 -7.62 3.26
C PHE A 109 -6.54 -9.11 2.99
N MET A 110 -6.04 -9.40 1.79
CA MET A 110 -5.42 -10.70 1.48
C MET A 110 -4.00 -10.74 2.06
N ASN A 111 -3.63 -11.88 2.64
CA ASN A 111 -2.29 -12.05 3.22
C ASN A 111 -1.30 -12.51 2.15
N PRO A 112 -0.14 -11.85 2.02
CA PRO A 112 1.04 -12.47 1.44
C PRO A 112 1.44 -13.70 2.24
N VAL A 113 1.77 -14.80 1.57
CA VAL A 113 2.28 -16.00 2.24
C VAL A 113 3.68 -15.71 2.80
N ASN A 114 3.94 -16.17 4.03
CA ASN A 114 5.24 -16.00 4.67
C ASN A 114 6.25 -17.01 4.14
N ASP A 115 7.02 -16.60 3.14
CA ASP A 115 8.10 -17.38 2.52
C ASP A 115 9.29 -16.49 2.13
N ALA A 116 10.31 -17.09 1.52
CA ALA A 116 11.53 -16.38 1.12
C ALA A 116 11.27 -15.21 0.14
N HIS A 117 10.20 -15.24 -0.67
CA HIS A 117 9.86 -14.13 -1.55
C HIS A 117 9.32 -12.94 -0.78
N LEU A 118 8.56 -13.19 0.30
CA LEU A 118 8.12 -12.12 1.20
C LEU A 118 9.33 -11.45 1.89
N ASP A 119 10.36 -12.21 2.22
CA ASP A 119 11.58 -11.65 2.82
C ASP A 119 12.37 -10.80 1.82
N VAL A 120 12.43 -11.20 0.54
CA VAL A 120 12.98 -10.34 -0.53
C VAL A 120 12.20 -9.04 -0.67
N LEU A 121 10.86 -9.08 -0.61
CA LEU A 121 10.03 -7.87 -0.64
C LEU A 121 10.32 -6.94 0.54
N LYS A 122 10.50 -7.49 1.75
CA LYS A 122 10.88 -6.72 2.94
C LYS A 122 12.27 -6.09 2.76
N GLN A 123 13.24 -6.81 2.21
CA GLN A 123 14.58 -6.27 1.91
C GLN A 123 14.50 -5.11 0.91
N ILE A 124 13.73 -5.25 -0.18
CA ILE A 124 13.47 -4.17 -1.14
C ILE A 124 12.91 -2.94 -0.42
N ALA A 125 11.89 -3.14 0.42
CA ALA A 125 11.27 -2.05 1.15
C ALA A 125 12.23 -1.36 2.13
N THR A 126 13.12 -2.12 2.79
CA THR A 126 14.19 -1.57 3.63
C THR A 126 15.10 -0.67 2.81
N ILE A 127 15.61 -1.14 1.67
CA ILE A 127 16.46 -0.35 0.76
C ILE A 127 15.74 0.95 0.35
N CYS A 128 14.46 0.86 -0.02
CA CYS A 128 13.67 2.04 -0.38
C CYS A 128 13.55 3.03 0.79
N ARG A 129 13.18 2.55 1.98
CA ARG A 129 13.00 3.40 3.18
C ARG A 129 14.30 4.10 3.56
N GLU A 130 15.40 3.36 3.63
CA GLU A 130 16.73 3.92 3.94
C GLU A 130 17.15 4.95 2.89
N THR A 131 16.98 4.64 1.60
CA THR A 131 17.33 5.57 0.53
C THR A 131 16.53 6.87 0.61
N PHE A 132 15.24 6.81 0.91
CA PHE A 132 14.41 8.01 1.04
C PHE A 132 14.77 8.81 2.29
N GLU A 133 14.98 8.14 3.43
CA GLU A 133 15.31 8.76 4.71
C GLU A 133 16.68 9.44 4.71
N GLU A 134 17.70 8.79 4.14
CA GLU A 134 19.04 9.37 3.92
C GLU A 134 19.00 10.65 3.07
N ASN A 135 17.95 10.83 2.26
CA ASN A 135 17.80 11.96 1.33
C ASN A 135 16.66 12.90 1.78
N GLY A 136 16.34 12.90 3.08
CA GLY A 136 15.47 13.88 3.71
C GLY A 136 13.98 13.71 3.41
N ILE A 137 13.54 12.52 2.98
CA ILE A 137 12.11 12.16 2.85
C ILE A 137 11.79 11.12 3.91
N LEU A 138 11.16 11.56 4.99
CA LEU A 138 10.85 10.71 6.14
C LEU A 138 9.52 9.99 5.94
N ARG A 139 9.46 8.72 6.35
CA ARG A 139 8.20 7.98 6.43
C ARG A 139 7.32 8.56 7.53
N LEU A 140 6.00 8.53 7.31
CA LEU A 140 5.01 8.91 8.31
C LEU A 140 4.58 7.73 9.21
N ASP A 141 5.06 6.51 8.93
CA ASP A 141 4.79 5.33 9.73
C ASP A 141 6.09 4.70 10.23
N ASN A 142 6.27 4.66 11.55
CA ASN A 142 7.45 4.09 12.20
C ASN A 142 7.34 2.57 12.44
N ARG A 143 6.20 1.95 12.12
CA ARG A 143 5.99 0.52 12.33
C ARG A 143 6.80 -0.32 11.34
N PRO A 144 7.13 -1.58 11.72
CA PRO A 144 7.63 -2.56 10.77
C PRO A 144 6.72 -2.67 9.55
N LEU A 145 7.30 -2.99 8.38
CA LEU A 145 6.50 -3.25 7.20
C LEU A 145 5.65 -4.51 7.42
N HIS A 146 4.35 -4.36 7.25
CA HIS A 146 3.41 -5.46 7.14
C HIS A 146 2.83 -5.46 5.73
N PRO A 147 3.41 -6.19 4.75
CA PRO A 147 2.87 -6.25 3.40
C PRO A 147 1.47 -6.86 3.41
N HIS A 148 0.53 -6.23 2.72
CA HIS A 148 -0.86 -6.65 2.64
C HIS A 148 -1.51 -6.12 1.36
N LEU A 149 -2.59 -6.77 0.91
CA LEU A 149 -3.39 -6.32 -0.22
C LEU A 149 -4.81 -5.97 0.23
N THR A 150 -5.06 -4.68 0.45
CA THR A 150 -6.31 -4.18 1.03
C THR A 150 -7.51 -4.36 0.10
N LEU A 151 -8.58 -4.96 0.63
CA LEU A 151 -9.87 -5.11 -0.04
C LEU A 151 -10.91 -4.13 0.51
N PHE A 152 -10.91 -3.89 1.82
CA PHE A 152 -11.82 -2.93 2.47
C PHE A 152 -11.07 -2.12 3.52
N GLN A 153 -11.48 -0.85 3.68
CA GLN A 153 -10.93 0.05 4.69
C GLN A 153 -12.00 1.00 5.22
N LEU A 154 -12.37 0.83 6.49
CA LEU A 154 -13.22 1.75 7.23
C LEU A 154 -12.44 3.02 7.58
N LYS A 155 -12.69 4.10 6.83
CA LYS A 155 -12.12 5.43 7.12
C LYS A 155 -12.64 5.97 8.46
N GLN A 156 -11.92 6.91 9.05
CA GLN A 156 -12.41 7.61 10.24
C GLN A 156 -13.56 8.55 9.85
N GLY A 157 -14.64 8.57 10.62
CA GLY A 157 -15.81 9.41 10.40
C GLY A 157 -17.14 8.64 10.43
N SER A 158 -18.25 9.36 10.28
CA SER A 158 -19.62 8.85 10.40
C SER A 158 -20.19 8.24 9.12
N VAL A 159 -19.35 7.88 8.15
CA VAL A 159 -19.78 7.47 6.81
C VAL A 159 -20.49 6.10 6.80
N TYR A 160 -20.27 5.27 7.82
CA TYR A 160 -20.67 3.86 7.82
C TYR A 160 -21.85 3.53 8.76
N GLU A 161 -22.80 4.46 8.98
CA GLU A 161 -23.99 4.23 9.83
C GLU A 161 -23.68 3.62 11.22
N GLY A 162 -22.61 4.10 11.87
CA GLY A 162 -22.18 3.60 13.18
C GLY A 162 -21.35 2.31 13.14
N MET A 163 -21.12 1.72 11.97
CA MET A 163 -20.21 0.59 11.80
C MET A 163 -18.77 1.02 12.12
N THR A 164 -18.20 0.37 13.13
CA THR A 164 -16.83 0.61 13.58
C THR A 164 -15.88 -0.52 13.22
N LYS A 165 -16.41 -1.67 12.80
CA LYS A 165 -15.71 -2.92 12.52
C LYS A 165 -16.38 -3.70 11.37
N ILE A 166 -15.58 -4.47 10.64
CA ILE A 166 -16.00 -5.45 9.64
C ILE A 166 -16.18 -6.78 10.37
N ASP A 167 -17.38 -7.35 10.33
CA ASP A 167 -17.65 -8.63 11.00
C ASP A 167 -16.84 -9.78 10.35
N SER A 168 -16.11 -10.50 11.18
CA SER A 168 -15.31 -11.67 10.79
C SER A 168 -16.12 -12.78 10.11
N SER A 169 -17.39 -12.94 10.49
CA SER A 169 -18.29 -13.96 9.91
C SER A 169 -18.42 -13.83 8.38
N LEU A 170 -18.22 -12.62 7.84
CA LEU A 170 -18.30 -12.33 6.41
C LEU A 170 -17.15 -12.94 5.60
N TYR A 171 -16.02 -13.24 6.24
CA TYR A 171 -14.78 -13.58 5.54
C TYR A 171 -14.02 -14.79 6.07
N THR A 172 -14.45 -15.43 7.17
CA THR A 172 -13.79 -16.61 7.74
C THR A 172 -13.70 -17.80 6.77
N LYS A 173 -14.70 -17.97 5.89
CA LYS A 173 -14.71 -19.00 4.83
C LYS A 173 -13.53 -18.90 3.84
N PHE A 174 -12.84 -17.76 3.79
CA PHE A 174 -11.71 -17.56 2.91
C PHE A 174 -10.35 -17.82 3.58
N ALA A 175 -10.31 -18.26 4.85
CA ALA A 175 -9.09 -18.38 5.64
C ALA A 175 -7.97 -19.19 4.96
N ASP A 176 -8.31 -20.29 4.29
CA ASP A 176 -7.33 -21.18 3.63
C ASP A 176 -7.30 -21.03 2.10
N LYS A 177 -8.05 -20.08 1.54
CA LYS A 177 -8.17 -19.92 0.08
C LYS A 177 -6.89 -19.33 -0.51
N GLN A 178 -6.38 -19.96 -1.56
CA GLN A 178 -5.28 -19.44 -2.38
C GLN A 178 -5.84 -18.49 -3.45
N PHE A 179 -5.25 -17.31 -3.60
CA PHE A 179 -5.75 -16.27 -4.51
C PHE A 179 -4.92 -16.09 -5.78
N GLY A 180 -3.64 -16.49 -5.75
CA GLY A 180 -2.73 -16.41 -6.90
C GLY A 180 -1.37 -15.85 -6.52
N THR A 181 -0.54 -15.59 -7.54
CA THR A 181 0.84 -15.10 -7.39
C THR A 181 1.07 -13.87 -8.26
N GLU A 182 1.57 -12.79 -7.67
CA GLU A 182 2.00 -11.58 -8.38
C GLU A 182 3.52 -11.55 -8.46
N ILE A 183 4.07 -11.25 -9.65
CA ILE A 183 5.51 -11.03 -9.81
C ILE A 183 5.74 -9.52 -9.69
N MET A 184 6.43 -9.10 -8.63
CA MET A 184 6.65 -7.67 -8.36
C MET A 184 7.71 -7.12 -9.31
N ARG A 185 7.30 -6.50 -10.42
CA ARG A 185 8.21 -6.05 -11.49
C ARG A 185 8.62 -4.58 -11.40
N SER A 186 7.67 -3.68 -11.16
CA SER A 186 7.94 -2.25 -11.21
C SER A 186 7.53 -1.55 -9.92
N LEU A 187 8.45 -0.73 -9.41
CA LEU A 187 8.23 0.09 -8.23
C LEU A 187 7.69 1.44 -8.65
N GLN A 188 6.59 1.86 -8.04
CA GLN A 188 5.89 3.09 -8.41
C GLN A 188 5.91 4.08 -7.25
N LEU A 189 6.23 5.33 -7.60
CA LEU A 189 6.01 6.50 -6.77
C LEU A 189 4.63 7.08 -7.11
N CYS A 190 3.68 6.91 -6.20
CA CYS A 190 2.26 7.21 -6.45
C CYS A 190 1.80 8.48 -5.72
N ASN A 191 0.89 9.19 -6.37
CA ASN A 191 0.11 10.29 -5.80
C ASN A 191 -1.15 9.73 -5.14
N MET A 192 -1.31 9.91 -3.82
CA MET A 192 -2.46 9.39 -3.08
C MET A 192 -3.77 10.14 -3.40
N LYS A 193 -3.67 11.38 -3.87
CA LYS A 193 -4.82 12.29 -4.04
C LYS A 193 -5.41 12.27 -5.45
N ARG A 194 -4.67 11.78 -6.44
CA ARG A 194 -5.09 11.82 -7.85
C ARG A 194 -5.22 10.42 -8.43
N THR A 195 -6.17 10.28 -9.33
CA THR A 195 -6.54 9.00 -9.96
C THR A 195 -6.47 9.18 -11.48
N ARG A 196 -5.88 8.20 -12.17
CA ARG A 196 -5.77 8.12 -13.63
C ARG A 196 -7.11 7.74 -14.26
N ALA A 197 -7.19 7.81 -15.59
CA ALA A 197 -8.36 7.38 -16.36
C ALA A 197 -8.71 5.88 -16.18
N ASP A 198 -7.71 5.02 -15.93
CA ASP A 198 -7.90 3.58 -15.67
C ASP A 198 -8.32 3.29 -14.22
N GLY A 199 -8.55 4.30 -13.40
CA GLY A 199 -8.93 4.17 -12.00
C GLY A 199 -7.76 3.88 -11.03
N TYR A 200 -6.53 3.70 -11.53
CA TYR A 200 -5.35 3.56 -10.68
C TYR A 200 -4.88 4.92 -10.15
N TYR A 201 -3.96 4.92 -9.18
CA TYR A 201 -3.32 6.15 -8.71
C TYR A 201 -2.54 6.84 -9.84
N GLU A 202 -2.49 8.17 -9.82
CA GLU A 202 -1.49 8.89 -10.61
C GLU A 202 -0.08 8.47 -10.16
N VAL A 203 0.78 8.16 -11.12
CA VAL A 203 2.16 7.70 -10.87
C VAL A 203 3.10 8.82 -11.27
N PHE A 204 3.88 9.34 -10.31
CA PHE A 204 4.90 10.34 -10.56
C PHE A 204 6.11 9.77 -11.28
N LEU A 205 6.47 8.52 -10.97
CA LEU A 205 7.54 7.78 -11.63
C LEU A 205 7.35 6.27 -11.41
N GLU A 206 7.68 5.47 -12.41
CA GLU A 206 7.69 4.01 -12.35
C GLU A 206 9.04 3.50 -12.84
N GLU A 207 9.68 2.64 -12.07
CA GLU A 207 11.01 2.10 -12.38
C GLU A 207 11.05 0.58 -12.14
N SER A 208 11.71 -0.15 -13.04
CA SER A 208 12.04 -1.56 -12.81
C SER A 208 13.42 -1.67 -12.18
N PRO A 209 13.55 -2.08 -10.90
CA PRO A 209 14.86 -2.26 -10.29
C PRO A 209 15.59 -3.49 -10.84
N PHE A 210 14.86 -4.41 -11.48
CA PHE A 210 15.36 -5.70 -11.94
C PHE A 210 15.85 -5.60 -13.39
N CYS A 211 16.97 -6.27 -13.68
CA CYS A 211 17.46 -6.41 -15.04
C CYS A 211 16.43 -7.16 -15.90
N SER A 212 16.31 -6.78 -17.16
CA SER A 212 15.63 -7.59 -18.18
C SER A 212 16.33 -8.95 -18.21
N GLN A 213 15.60 -10.01 -17.88
CA GLN A 213 16.01 -11.38 -18.22
C GLN A 213 15.64 -11.65 -19.67
#